data_AF-A0A016SA88-F1
#
_entry.id   AF-A0A016SA88-F1
#
_cell.length_a   1.000
_cell.length_b   1.000
_cell.length_c   1.000
_cell.angle_alpha   90.00
_cell.angle_beta   90.00
_cell.angle_gamma   90.00
#
_symmetry.space_group_name_H-M   'P 1'
#
loop_
_entity.id
_entity.type
_entity.pdbx_description
1 polymer ?
#
loop_
_entity_poly.entity_id
_entity_poly.type
_entity_poly.pdbx_seq_one_letter_code
_entity_poly.pdbx_strand_id
1 'polypeptide(L)'
;MGNPYPTSDDIVLLSNDRHELRNMALDRAKASKQIGLTINFEKTKWMKLNNTTDVEEELIDIKGQTIERVYEYQSGRPANAELPHLY
;
A
#
# COMPACT_ATOMS: atom_id res chain seq x y z
N MET A 1 20.64 -9.19 -22.77
CA MET A 1 20.75 -9.77 -21.41
C MET A 1 19.75 -9.03 -20.54
N GLY A 2 18.69 -9.71 -20.09
CA GLY A 2 17.69 -9.12 -19.20
C GLY A 2 18.20 -9.12 -17.76
N ASN A 3 17.90 -8.05 -17.00
CA ASN A 3 18.25 -7.95 -15.59
C ASN A 3 17.59 -9.14 -14.84
N PRO A 4 18.34 -10.04 -14.18
CA PRO A 4 17.79 -11.27 -13.59
C PRO A 4 17.05 -11.03 -12.25
N TYR A 5 17.02 -9.79 -11.76
CA TYR A 5 16.36 -9.44 -10.51
C TYR A 5 14.97 -8.84 -10.79
N PRO A 6 13.90 -9.33 -10.15
CA PRO A 6 12.62 -8.65 -10.22
C PRO A 6 12.79 -7.24 -9.64
N THR A 7 12.52 -6.22 -10.45
CA THR A 7 12.34 -4.87 -9.93
C THR A 7 11.06 -4.89 -9.11
N SER A 8 11.14 -4.49 -7.85
CA SER A 8 9.93 -4.27 -7.06
C SER A 8 9.34 -2.95 -7.51
N ASP A 9 8.18 -3.01 -8.14
CA ASP A 9 7.45 -1.84 -8.63
C ASP A 9 6.43 -1.32 -7.60
N ASP A 10 6.23 -2.08 -6.52
CA ASP A 10 5.30 -1.78 -5.44
C ASP A 10 5.97 -0.92 -4.36
N ILE A 11 5.19 0.01 -3.81
CA ILE A 11 5.61 0.87 -2.70
C ILE A 11 4.54 0.87 -1.61
N VAL A 12 4.97 1.05 -0.37
CA VAL A 12 4.07 1.23 0.77
C VAL A 12 4.34 2.60 1.36
N LEU A 13 3.27 3.37 1.59
CA LEU A 13 3.29 4.64 2.28
C LEU A 13 2.64 4.45 3.65
N LEU A 14 3.27 4.97 4.70
CA LEU A 14 2.80 4.85 6.08
C LEU A 14 2.62 6.26 6.65
N SER A 15 1.47 6.50 7.26
CA SER A 15 1.18 7.72 8.01
C SER A 15 0.12 7.40 9.07
N ASN A 16 0.09 8.22 10.13
CA ASN A 16 -0.96 8.20 11.14
C ASN A 16 -2.16 9.08 10.78
N ASP A 17 -2.03 9.89 9.72
CA ASP A 17 -3.04 10.82 9.25
C ASP A 17 -3.39 10.56 7.77
N ARG A 18 -4.69 10.54 7.49
CA ARG A 18 -5.20 10.25 6.15
C ARG A 18 -4.88 11.37 5.15
N HIS A 19 -4.92 12.63 5.60
CA HIS A 19 -4.63 13.77 4.72
C HIS A 19 -3.15 13.79 4.34
N GLU A 20 -2.26 13.49 5.27
CA GLU A 20 -0.85 13.27 5.02
C GLU A 20 -0.63 12.11 4.05
N LEU A 21 -1.28 10.95 4.27
CA LEU A 21 -1.15 9.79 3.37
C LEU A 21 -1.58 10.14 1.93
N ARG A 22 -2.68 10.89 1.76
CA ARG A 22 -3.14 11.39 0.47
C ARG A 22 -2.11 12.31 -0.19
N ASN A 23 -1.53 13.24 0.57
CA ASN A 23 -0.52 14.17 0.07
C ASN A 23 0.74 13.41 -0.37
N MET A 24 1.21 12.45 0.43
CA MET A 24 2.34 11.59 0.08
C MET A 24 2.10 10.83 -1.22
N ALA A 25 0.90 10.28 -1.43
CA ALA A 25 0.56 9.58 -2.66
C ALA A 25 0.52 10.50 -3.89
N LEU A 26 0.03 11.74 -3.74
CA LEU A 26 0.04 12.75 -4.79
C LEU A 26 1.45 13.20 -5.15
N ASP A 27 2.27 13.49 -4.15
CA ASP A 27 3.67 13.89 -4.33
C ASP A 27 4.47 12.77 -4.98
N ARG A 28 4.25 11.52 -4.54
CA ARG A 28 4.86 10.34 -5.14
C ARG A 28 4.44 10.17 -6.60
N ALA A 29 3.16 10.34 -6.93
CA ALA A 29 2.70 10.30 -8.32
C ALA A 29 3.32 11.40 -9.18
N LYS A 30 3.50 12.60 -8.62
CA LYS A 30 4.16 13.73 -9.30
C LYS A 30 5.64 13.43 -9.56
N ALA A 31 6.35 12.95 -8.54
CA ALA A 31 7.76 12.59 -8.63
C ALA A 31 8.00 11.42 -9.61
N SER A 32 7.18 10.36 -9.54
CA SER A 32 7.22 9.24 -10.48
C SER A 32 7.04 9.71 -11.93
N LYS A 33 6.10 10.63 -12.16
CA LYS A 33 5.86 11.17 -13.51
C LYS A 33 7.08 11.92 -14.07
N GLN A 34 7.86 12.59 -13.22
CA GLN A 34 9.08 13.30 -13.65
C GLN A 34 10.16 12.35 -14.19
N ILE A 35 10.15 11.09 -13.79
CA ILE A 35 11.06 10.03 -14.27
C ILE A 35 10.40 9.07 -15.26
N GLY A 36 9.22 9.42 -15.79
CA GLY A 36 8.52 8.61 -16.79
C GLY A 36 7.71 7.44 -16.23
N LEU A 37 7.54 7.34 -14.90
CA LEU A 37 6.74 6.29 -14.26
C LEU A 37 5.34 6.80 -13.90
N THR A 38 4.34 5.93 -13.98
CA THR A 38 2.95 6.24 -13.60
C THR A 38 2.48 5.27 -12.52
N ILE A 39 1.97 5.81 -11.41
CA ILE A 39 1.34 5.00 -10.37
C ILE A 39 -0.02 4.54 -10.85
N ASN A 40 -0.28 3.24 -10.76
CA ASN A 40 -1.59 2.67 -11.04
C ASN A 40 -2.48 2.74 -9.79
N PHE A 41 -3.32 3.77 -9.72
CA PHE A 41 -4.25 3.95 -8.61
C PHE A 41 -5.40 2.92 -8.60
N GLU A 42 -5.71 2.26 -9.72
CA GLU A 42 -6.69 1.16 -9.76
C GLU A 42 -6.22 -0.08 -9.01
N LYS A 43 -4.90 -0.29 -8.93
CA LYS A 43 -4.29 -1.38 -8.16
C LYS A 43 -3.92 -0.96 -6.74
N THR A 44 -4.02 0.33 -6.42
CA THR A 44 -3.62 0.85 -5.10
C THR A 44 -4.69 0.51 -4.08
N LYS A 45 -4.27 0.07 -2.91
CA LYS A 45 -5.15 -0.22 -1.78
C LYS A 45 -4.65 0.49 -0.54
N TRP A 46 -5.54 0.79 0.40
CA TRP A 46 -5.16 1.35 1.70
C TRP A 46 -5.67 0.46 2.84
N MET A 47 -4.99 0.53 3.99
CA MET A 47 -5.31 -0.27 5.16
C MET A 47 -5.10 0.58 6.42
N LYS A 48 -5.98 0.40 7.41
CA LYS A 48 -5.84 0.97 8.76
C LYS A 48 -5.36 -0.14 9.70
N LEU A 49 -4.22 0.07 10.36
CA LEU A 49 -3.59 -0.94 11.23
C LEU A 49 -4.12 -0.93 12.68
N ASN A 50 -4.97 0.03 13.06
CA ASN A 50 -5.38 0.20 14.45
C ASN A 50 -6.64 -0.62 14.77
N ASN A 51 -6.65 -1.26 15.95
CA ASN A 51 -7.74 -2.10 16.49
C ASN A 51 -8.99 -1.31 16.94
N THR A 52 -9.07 0.00 16.69
CA THR A 52 -10.27 0.77 17.05
C THR A 52 -11.35 0.57 16.00
N THR A 53 -12.48 0.02 16.44
CA THR A 53 -13.76 -0.12 15.73
C THR A 53 -14.43 1.24 15.46
N ASP A 54 -13.66 2.24 15.00
CA ASP A 54 -14.26 3.41 14.39
C ASP A 54 -14.72 3.00 12.99
N VAL A 55 -16.03 2.71 12.93
CA VAL A 55 -16.78 2.27 11.74
C VAL A 55 -17.10 3.45 10.82
N GLU A 56 -16.49 4.61 11.01
CA GLU A 56 -16.55 5.62 9.96
C GLU A 56 -15.70 5.11 8.78
N GLU A 57 -16.41 4.76 7.69
CA GLU A 57 -15.81 4.41 6.41
C GLU A 57 -15.11 5.64 5.84
N GLU A 58 -13.90 5.86 6.31
CA GLU A 58 -13.06 6.95 5.86
C GLU A 58 -12.55 6.66 4.44
N LEU A 59 -13.13 7.33 3.44
CA LEU A 59 -12.70 7.19 2.05
C LEU A 59 -11.40 7.96 1.79
N ILE A 60 -10.50 7.36 1.02
CA ILE A 60 -9.33 8.03 0.45
C ILE A 60 -9.57 8.23 -1.03
N ASP A 61 -9.77 9.47 -1.46
CA ASP A 61 -9.85 9.84 -2.87
C ASP A 61 -8.55 10.44 -3.38
N ILE A 62 -8.07 9.96 -4.52
CA ILE A 62 -6.88 10.49 -5.19
C ILE A 62 -7.23 10.75 -6.65
N LYS A 63 -7.13 12.02 -7.07
CA LYS A 63 -7.45 12.45 -8.46
C LYS A 63 -8.83 12.00 -8.96
N GLY A 64 -9.83 11.98 -8.07
CA GLY A 64 -11.20 11.55 -8.40
C GLY A 64 -11.40 10.03 -8.39
N GLN A 65 -10.40 9.25 -7.98
CA GLN A 65 -10.50 7.82 -7.79
C GLN A 65 -10.51 7.47 -6.31
N THR A 66 -11.57 6.78 -5.88
CA THR A 66 -11.67 6.23 -4.53
C THR A 66 -10.78 4.99 -4.42
N ILE A 67 -9.86 5.00 -3.45
CA ILE A 67 -8.94 3.90 -3.18
C ILE A 67 -9.64 2.87 -2.30
N GLU A 68 -9.60 1.60 -2.72
CA GLU A 68 -10.22 0.50 -1.99
C GLU A 68 -9.56 0.28 -0.62
N ARG A 69 -10.39 0.17 0.43
CA ARG A 69 -9.94 -0.24 1.76
C ARG A 69 -9.79 -1.76 1.82
N VAL A 70 -8.64 -2.22 2.30
CA VAL A 70 -8.43 -3.61 2.72
C VAL A 70 -8.53 -3.69 4.23
N TYR A 71 -9.37 -4.60 4.71
CA TYR A 71 -9.61 -4.81 6.14
C TYR A 71 -8.61 -5.76 6.77
N GLU A 72 -8.09 -6.73 6.00
CA GLU A 72 -7.19 -7.75 6.51
C GLU A 72 -6.04 -8.01 5.53
N TYR A 73 -4.83 -8.05 6.07
CA TYR A 73 -3.67 -8.52 5.31
C TYR A 73 -3.67 -10.06 5.30
N GLN A 74 -3.95 -10.66 4.15
CA GLN A 74 -3.75 -12.10 3.96
C GLN A 74 -2.24 -12.37 3.80
N SER A 75 -1.57 -12.58 4.92
CA SER A 75 -0.25 -13.22 4.92
C SER A 75 -0.42 -14.62 4.33
N GLY A 76 0.15 -14.87 3.15
CA GLY A 76 0.16 -16.20 2.52
C GLY A 76 0.92 -17.29 3.30
N ARG A 77 1.30 -17.04 4.56
CA ARG A 77 1.78 -18.08 5.47
C ARG A 77 0.58 -18.75 6.15
N PRO A 78 0.42 -20.08 6.02
CA PRO A 78 -0.54 -20.79 6.85
C PRO A 78 -0.18 -20.57 8.33
N ALA A 79 -1.19 -20.39 9.17
CA ALA A 79 -1.08 -20.09 10.61
C ALA A 79 -0.28 -21.13 11.43
N ASN A 80 0.12 -22.22 10.79
CA ASN A 80 0.75 -23.43 11.31
C ASN A 80 2.13 -23.70 10.67
N ALA A 81 2.76 -22.70 10.04
CA ALA A 81 4.18 -22.80 9.67
C ALA A 81 5.04 -22.72 10.95
N GLU A 82 5.40 -23.88 11.50
CA GLU A 82 6.41 -24.01 12.54
C GLU A 82 7.70 -23.30 12.09
N LEU A 83 8.20 -22.38 12.91
CA LEU A 83 9.52 -21.78 12.71
C LEU A 83 10.56 -22.90 12.83
N PRO A 84 11.50 -23.07 11.89
CA PRO A 84 12.57 -24.03 12.07
C PRO A 84 13.37 -23.64 13.30
N HIS A 85 13.39 -24.52 14.30
CA HIS A 85 14.28 -24.44 15.44
C HIS A 85 15.73 -24.43 14.91
N LEU A 86 16.36 -23.26 14.93
CA LEU A 86 17.80 -23.15 14.80
C LEU A 86 18.41 -23.58 16.13
N TYR A 87 19.01 -24.78 16.15
CA TYR A 87 20.06 -25.16 17.09
C TYR A 87 21.40 -25.06 16.38
#